data_AF-V7B0J3-F1
#
_entry.id   AF-V7B0J3-F1
#
_cell.length_a   1.000
_cell.length_b   1.000
_cell.length_c   1.000
_cell.angle_alpha   90.00
_cell.angle_beta   90.00
_cell.angle_gamma   90.00
#
_symmetry.space_group_name_H-M   'P 1'
#
loop_
_entity.id
_entity.type
_entity.pdbx_description
1 polymer ?
#
loop_
_entity_poly.entity_id
_entity_poly.type
_entity_poly.pdbx_seq_one_letter_code
_entity_poly.pdbx_strand_id
1 'polypeptide(L)'
;MKDVFKIGKKRKKNERSPAEIALLVANVMAGLEVTAQEDADLNRQGKPAINKLKQLPLLTQVLSKKQLQLEFLDHGILTLLKNWLEPLPDGSLPNINIRMEILRILNEFPIDLEQCDRREQLKKSGLGRVIMFLSKSDEETRLNRKLAKELVDKWSRPIFNNSILFEDIRKKKKCRR
;
A
#
# COMPACT_ATOMS: atom_id res chain seq x y z
N MET A 1 12.40 -17.07 8.95
CA MET A 1 11.89 -15.71 8.68
C MET A 1 12.04 -14.70 9.84
N LYS A 2 12.64 -15.04 10.99
CA LYS A 2 12.76 -14.11 12.14
C LYS A 2 14.05 -13.28 12.20
N ASP A 3 14.91 -13.35 11.19
CA ASP A 3 16.27 -12.77 11.24
C ASP A 3 16.55 -11.70 10.16
N VAL A 4 15.54 -11.03 9.60
CA VAL A 4 15.78 -9.93 8.64
C VAL A 4 16.26 -8.63 9.33
N PHE A 5 16.02 -8.47 10.63
CA PHE A 5 16.23 -7.21 11.35
C PHE A 5 16.92 -7.29 12.73
N LYS A 6 17.76 -8.30 13.01
CA LYS A 6 18.62 -8.24 14.21
C LYS A 6 19.80 -7.28 13.99
N ILE A 7 19.65 -6.02 14.41
CA ILE A 7 20.74 -5.06 14.54
C ILE A 7 21.25 -5.07 15.98
N GLY A 8 22.33 -5.81 16.20
CA GLY A 8 23.19 -5.73 17.37
C GLY A 8 24.25 -4.63 17.21
N LYS A 9 24.66 -4.05 18.34
CA LYS A 9 25.56 -2.90 18.50
C LYS A 9 26.85 -2.94 17.65
N LYS A 10 27.20 -1.76 17.10
CA LYS A 10 28.51 -1.29 16.56
C LYS A 10 29.25 -2.23 15.59
N ARG A 11 28.94 -2.12 14.30
CA ARG A 11 29.91 -2.28 13.20
C ARG A 11 29.68 -1.17 12.17
N LYS A 12 30.76 -0.66 11.56
CA LYS A 12 30.76 0.38 10.50
C LYS A 12 29.57 0.15 9.56
N LYS A 13 28.74 1.18 9.38
CA LYS A 13 27.52 1.17 8.57
C LYS A 13 27.94 0.93 7.10
N ASN A 14 28.06 -0.32 6.69
CA ASN A 14 28.11 -0.67 5.28
C ASN A 14 26.75 -0.26 4.73
N GLU A 15 26.72 0.83 3.97
CA GLU A 15 25.52 1.21 3.25
C GLU A 15 25.18 0.06 2.30
N ARG A 16 23.96 -0.48 2.40
CA ARG A 16 23.50 -1.54 1.50
C ARG A 16 23.50 -0.97 0.09
N SER A 17 24.04 -1.74 -0.85
CA SER A 17 23.98 -1.40 -2.27
C SER A 17 22.52 -1.32 -2.75
N PRO A 18 22.23 -0.57 -3.83
CA PRO A 18 20.90 -0.53 -4.42
C PRO A 18 20.33 -1.92 -4.74
N ALA A 19 21.17 -2.84 -5.23
CA ALA A 19 20.77 -4.22 -5.53
C ALA A 19 20.36 -5.00 -4.26
N GLU A 20 21.07 -4.83 -3.16
CA GLU A 20 20.70 -5.44 -1.88
C GLU A 20 19.41 -4.86 -1.30
N ILE A 21 19.14 -3.58 -1.53
CA ILE A 21 17.88 -2.92 -1.13
C ILE A 21 16.71 -3.47 -1.96
N ALA A 22 16.85 -3.54 -3.27
CA ALA A 22 15.84 -4.10 -4.17
C ALA A 22 15.52 -5.55 -3.80
N LEU A 23 16.55 -6.39 -3.59
CA LEU A 23 16.36 -7.78 -3.19
C LEU A 23 15.68 -7.92 -1.82
N LEU A 24 16.03 -7.07 -0.86
CA LEU A 24 15.34 -7.03 0.44
C LEU A 24 13.86 -6.71 0.28
N VAL A 25 13.54 -5.68 -0.50
CA VAL A 25 12.16 -5.23 -0.71
C VAL A 25 11.35 -6.29 -1.44
N ALA A 26 11.90 -6.90 -2.49
CA ALA A 26 11.27 -8.00 -3.21
C ALA A 26 10.94 -9.19 -2.28
N ASN A 27 11.88 -9.58 -1.41
CA ASN A 27 11.65 -10.66 -0.44
C ASN A 27 10.55 -10.34 0.57
N VAL A 28 10.50 -9.08 1.05
CA VAL A 28 9.45 -8.62 1.96
C VAL A 28 8.09 -8.59 1.26
N MET A 29 8.03 -8.06 0.03
CA MET A 29 6.82 -8.03 -0.79
C MET A 29 6.25 -9.43 -0.99
N ALA A 30 7.08 -10.37 -1.45
CA ALA A 30 6.66 -11.77 -1.66
C ALA A 30 6.11 -12.42 -0.38
N GLY A 31 6.77 -12.21 0.78
CA GLY A 31 6.29 -12.75 2.05
C GLY A 31 4.93 -12.18 2.47
N LEU A 32 4.70 -10.88 2.24
CA LEU A 32 3.43 -10.22 2.57
C LEU A 32 2.31 -10.57 1.59
N GLU A 33 2.63 -10.85 0.33
CA GLU A 33 1.68 -11.35 -0.68
C GLU A 33 1.21 -12.76 -0.33
N VAL A 34 2.15 -13.66 0.00
CA VAL A 34 1.83 -15.01 0.48
C VAL A 34 0.95 -14.93 1.73
N THR A 35 1.29 -14.05 2.67
CA THR A 35 0.48 -13.83 3.89
C THR A 35 -0.97 -13.43 3.56
N ALA A 36 -1.17 -12.55 2.57
CA ALA A 36 -2.49 -12.12 2.15
C ALA A 36 -3.29 -13.28 1.54
N GLN A 37 -2.65 -14.07 0.69
CA GLN A 37 -3.25 -15.23 0.03
C GLN A 37 -3.63 -16.32 1.04
N GLU A 38 -2.73 -16.66 1.96
CA GLU A 38 -2.99 -17.66 3.01
C GLU A 38 -4.20 -17.28 3.87
N ASP A 39 -4.31 -16.02 4.27
CA ASP A 39 -5.47 -15.55 5.03
C ASP A 39 -6.76 -15.63 4.21
N ALA A 40 -6.71 -15.34 2.90
CA ALA A 40 -7.87 -15.48 2.03
C ALA A 40 -8.29 -16.96 1.91
N ASP A 41 -7.33 -17.89 1.81
CA ASP A 41 -7.60 -19.33 1.76
C ASP A 41 -8.15 -19.86 3.08
N LEU A 42 -7.62 -19.39 4.22
CA LEU A 42 -8.16 -19.71 5.55
C LEU A 42 -9.60 -19.21 5.70
N ASN A 43 -9.88 -17.98 5.26
CA ASN A 43 -11.24 -17.42 5.29
C ASN A 43 -12.21 -18.23 4.41
N ARG A 44 -11.82 -18.62 3.18
CA ARG A 44 -12.62 -19.52 2.32
C ARG A 44 -12.94 -20.86 2.98
N GLN A 45 -12.03 -21.36 3.83
CA GLN A 45 -12.20 -22.59 4.59
C GLN A 45 -12.97 -22.40 5.92
N GLY A 46 -13.42 -21.18 6.24
CA GLY A 46 -14.05 -20.87 7.52
C GLY A 46 -13.09 -20.97 8.72
N LYS A 47 -11.78 -20.89 8.47
CA LYS A 47 -10.75 -20.96 9.51
C LYS A 47 -10.27 -19.57 9.93
N PRO A 48 -9.81 -19.39 11.17
CA PRO A 48 -9.24 -18.11 11.61
C PRO A 48 -8.04 -17.67 10.77
N ALA A 49 -8.17 -16.51 10.12
CA ALA A 49 -7.15 -15.89 9.26
C ALA A 49 -6.44 -14.76 10.04
N ILE A 50 -5.34 -15.09 10.71
CA ILE A 50 -4.61 -14.18 11.62
C ILE A 50 -3.21 -13.82 11.12
N ASN A 51 -2.82 -14.25 9.92
CA ASN A 51 -1.45 -14.07 9.43
C ASN A 51 -1.18 -12.61 9.06
N LYS A 52 -2.12 -11.90 8.43
CA LYS A 52 -1.98 -10.46 8.18
C LYS A 52 -1.81 -9.67 9.49
N LEU A 53 -2.55 -10.03 10.54
CA LEU A 53 -2.40 -9.40 11.86
C LEU A 53 -1.00 -9.61 12.45
N LYS A 54 -0.45 -10.82 12.34
CA LYS A 54 0.91 -11.13 12.79
C LYS A 54 1.99 -10.38 12.01
N GLN A 55 1.76 -10.12 10.71
CA GLN A 55 2.70 -9.42 9.83
C GLN A 55 2.51 -7.89 9.81
N LEU A 56 1.44 -7.36 10.40
CA LEU A 56 1.18 -5.92 10.46
C LEU A 56 2.32 -5.11 11.08
N PRO A 57 2.99 -5.56 12.17
CA PRO A 57 4.16 -4.84 12.69
C PRO A 57 5.32 -4.77 11.71
N LEU A 58 5.57 -5.85 10.95
CA LEU A 58 6.60 -5.87 9.92
C LEU A 58 6.27 -4.88 8.80
N LEU A 59 5.04 -4.93 8.27
CA LEU A 59 4.54 -4.02 7.23
C LEU A 59 4.75 -2.55 7.65
N THR A 60 4.31 -2.21 8.85
CA THR A 60 4.43 -0.85 9.40
C THR A 60 5.90 -0.43 9.57
N GLN A 61 6.74 -1.33 10.08
CA GLN A 61 8.16 -1.06 10.29
C GLN A 61 8.91 -0.84 8.98
N VAL A 62 8.60 -1.58 7.92
CA VAL A 62 9.32 -1.43 6.63
C VAL A 62 8.83 -0.22 5.85
N LEU A 63 7.52 0.08 5.89
CA LEU A 63 6.94 1.21 5.16
C LEU A 63 7.17 2.56 5.84
N SER A 64 7.49 2.59 7.13
CA SER A 64 7.92 3.83 7.82
C SER A 64 9.34 4.28 7.47
N LYS A 65 10.16 3.42 6.84
CA LYS A 65 11.53 3.74 6.44
C LYS A 65 11.54 4.50 5.11
N LYS A 66 11.66 5.83 5.17
CA LYS A 66 11.66 6.74 4.01
C LYS A 66 12.57 6.28 2.87
N GLN A 67 13.76 5.79 3.20
CA GLN A 67 14.75 5.29 2.23
C GLN A 67 14.31 4.03 1.46
N LEU A 68 13.30 3.30 1.94
CA LEU A 68 12.75 2.12 1.27
C LEU A 68 11.43 2.41 0.54
N GLN A 69 10.76 3.53 0.83
CA GLN A 69 9.41 3.80 0.34
C GLN A 69 9.34 3.83 -1.20
N LEU A 70 10.35 4.44 -1.84
CA LEU A 70 10.43 4.49 -3.31
C LEU A 70 10.56 3.09 -3.90
N GLU A 71 11.45 2.27 -3.34
CA GLU A 71 11.66 0.89 -3.78
C GLU A 71 10.39 0.03 -3.63
N PHE A 72 9.65 0.22 -2.52
CA PHE A 72 8.34 -0.43 -2.32
C PHE A 72 7.30 0.00 -3.36
N LEU A 73 7.27 1.29 -3.74
CA LEU A 73 6.40 1.76 -4.83
C LEU A 73 6.74 1.06 -6.14
N ASP A 74 8.02 0.96 -6.46
CA ASP A 74 8.50 0.35 -7.70
C ASP A 74 8.23 -1.17 -7.74
N HIS A 75 8.14 -1.81 -6.58
CA HIS A 75 7.74 -3.21 -6.42
C HIS A 75 6.22 -3.43 -6.27
N GLY A 76 5.39 -2.40 -6.43
CA GLY A 76 3.93 -2.59 -6.47
C GLY A 76 3.23 -2.69 -5.12
N ILE A 77 3.80 -2.09 -4.06
CA ILE A 77 3.19 -2.04 -2.72
C ILE A 77 1.71 -1.61 -2.71
N LEU A 78 1.30 -0.74 -3.65
CA LEU A 78 -0.10 -0.28 -3.72
C LEU A 78 -1.08 -1.43 -4.02
N THR A 79 -0.68 -2.39 -4.86
CA THR A 79 -1.49 -3.59 -5.16
C THR A 79 -1.58 -4.50 -3.95
N LEU A 80 -0.47 -4.68 -3.22
CA LEU A 80 -0.44 -5.44 -1.98
C LEU A 80 -1.36 -4.81 -0.91
N LEU A 81 -1.24 -3.50 -0.68
CA LEU A 81 -2.09 -2.79 0.28
C LEU A 81 -3.57 -2.83 -0.12
N LYS A 82 -3.87 -2.77 -1.42
CA LYS A 82 -5.23 -2.99 -1.95
C LYS A 82 -5.74 -4.37 -1.54
N ASN A 83 -4.96 -5.43 -1.75
CA ASN A 83 -5.36 -6.80 -1.40
C ASN A 83 -5.52 -7.00 0.12
N TRP A 84 -4.79 -6.26 0.95
CA TRP A 84 -4.95 -6.29 2.41
C TRP A 84 -6.21 -5.58 2.91
N LEU A 85 -6.75 -4.64 2.13
CA LEU A 85 -7.92 -3.83 2.46
C LEU A 85 -9.22 -4.28 1.80
N GLU A 86 -9.15 -5.08 0.74
CA GLU A 86 -10.35 -5.60 0.09
C GLU A 86 -11.19 -6.45 1.05
N PRO A 87 -12.53 -6.44 0.89
CA PRO A 87 -13.39 -7.38 1.57
C PRO A 87 -12.88 -8.81 1.41
N LEU A 88 -12.97 -9.58 2.50
CA LEU A 88 -12.60 -10.98 2.53
C LEU A 88 -13.53 -11.80 1.62
N PRO A 89 -13.16 -13.05 1.27
CA PRO A 89 -14.01 -13.92 0.46
C PRO A 89 -15.45 -14.12 0.97
N ASP A 90 -15.68 -14.00 2.28
CA ASP A 90 -17.01 -14.02 2.91
C ASP A 90 -17.77 -12.68 2.87
N GLY A 91 -17.18 -11.65 2.25
CA GLY A 91 -17.73 -10.29 2.14
C GLY A 91 -17.42 -9.38 3.33
N SER A 92 -16.90 -9.91 4.44
CA SER A 92 -16.59 -9.11 5.63
C SER A 92 -15.37 -8.22 5.42
N LEU A 93 -15.31 -7.11 6.15
CA LEU A 93 -14.14 -6.23 6.12
C LEU A 93 -12.94 -6.87 6.85
N PRO A 94 -11.70 -6.63 6.36
CA PRO A 94 -10.52 -7.02 7.11
C PRO A 94 -10.50 -6.44 8.52
N ASN A 95 -9.75 -7.09 9.41
CA ASN A 95 -9.66 -6.67 10.80
C ASN A 95 -9.41 -5.16 10.94
N ILE A 96 -10.14 -4.52 11.86
CA ILE A 96 -10.10 -3.07 12.08
C ILE A 96 -8.68 -2.51 12.27
N ASN A 97 -7.78 -3.24 12.93
CA ASN A 97 -6.40 -2.80 13.15
C ASN A 97 -5.61 -2.77 11.84
N ILE A 98 -5.83 -3.74 10.95
CA ILE A 98 -5.23 -3.74 9.61
C ILE A 98 -5.71 -2.52 8.83
N ARG A 99 -7.03 -2.29 8.80
CA ARG A 99 -7.61 -1.17 8.06
C ARG A 99 -7.10 0.18 8.57
N MET A 100 -7.12 0.39 9.88
CA MET A 100 -6.66 1.61 10.51
C MET A 100 -5.19 1.90 10.19
N GLU A 101 -4.32 0.90 10.34
CA GLU A 101 -2.89 1.10 10.16
C GLU A 101 -2.53 1.33 8.70
N ILE A 102 -3.14 0.60 7.76
CA ILE A 102 -2.90 0.82 6.33
C ILE A 102 -3.41 2.21 5.90
N LEU A 103 -4.59 2.65 6.37
CA LEU A 103 -5.09 3.99 6.06
C LEU A 103 -4.13 5.09 6.56
N ARG A 104 -3.53 4.92 7.75
CA ARG A 104 -2.50 5.83 8.26
C ARG A 104 -1.25 5.82 7.41
N ILE A 105 -0.72 4.63 7.10
CA ILE A 105 0.44 4.47 6.22
C ILE A 105 0.20 5.18 4.89
N LEU A 106 -0.94 4.94 4.24
CA LEU A 106 -1.29 5.56 2.96
C LEU A 106 -1.41 7.08 3.03
N ASN A 107 -1.84 7.63 4.17
CA ASN A 107 -1.95 9.08 4.34
C ASN A 107 -0.57 9.75 4.39
N GLU A 108 0.40 9.08 5.01
CA GLU A 108 1.79 9.53 5.16
C GLU A 108 2.68 9.16 3.97
N PHE A 109 2.28 8.18 3.17
CA PHE A 109 3.10 7.65 2.08
C PHE A 109 3.33 8.69 0.96
N PRO A 110 4.56 8.85 0.45
CA PRO A 110 4.90 9.88 -0.52
C PRO A 110 4.49 9.47 -1.95
N ILE A 111 3.18 9.43 -2.22
CA ILE A 111 2.64 9.19 -3.56
C ILE A 111 2.49 10.53 -4.29
N ASP A 112 3.50 10.91 -5.06
CA ASP A 112 3.48 12.14 -5.87
C ASP A 112 2.63 11.96 -7.13
N LEU A 113 1.36 12.38 -7.06
CA LEU A 113 0.39 12.26 -8.15
C LEU A 113 0.53 13.36 -9.23
N GLU A 114 1.52 14.25 -9.14
CA GLU A 114 1.90 15.08 -10.29
C GLU A 114 2.72 14.28 -11.32
N GLN A 115 3.38 13.20 -10.87
CA GLN A 115 4.11 12.28 -11.73
C GLN A 115 3.17 11.33 -12.45
N CYS A 116 3.31 11.19 -13.78
CA CYS A 116 2.42 10.33 -14.58
C CYS A 116 2.49 8.86 -14.11
N ASP A 117 3.70 8.35 -13.88
CA ASP A 117 3.93 6.95 -13.54
C ASP A 117 3.29 6.60 -12.20
N ARG A 118 3.40 7.48 -11.19
CA ARG A 118 2.76 7.28 -9.88
C ARG A 118 1.23 7.32 -9.97
N ARG A 119 0.65 8.22 -10.76
CA ARG A 119 -0.80 8.20 -11.04
C ARG A 119 -1.23 6.90 -11.72
N GLU A 120 -0.46 6.45 -12.71
CA GLU A 120 -0.78 5.23 -13.44
C GLU A 120 -0.66 4.00 -12.54
N GLN A 121 0.35 3.92 -11.68
CA GLN A 121 0.50 2.87 -10.66
C GLN A 121 -0.68 2.84 -9.70
N LEU A 122 -1.11 4.01 -9.17
CA LEU A 122 -2.30 4.08 -8.32
C LEU A 122 -3.54 3.57 -9.06
N LYS A 123 -3.74 3.98 -10.32
CA LYS A 123 -4.87 3.52 -11.14
C LYS A 123 -4.82 2.01 -11.42
N LYS A 124 -3.66 1.49 -11.84
CA LYS A 124 -3.43 0.07 -12.15
C LYS A 124 -3.61 -0.83 -10.93
N SER A 125 -3.14 -0.39 -9.76
CA SER A 125 -3.30 -1.15 -8.50
C SER A 125 -4.75 -1.35 -8.08
N GLY A 126 -5.65 -0.45 -8.50
CA GLY A 126 -7.06 -0.47 -8.08
C GLY A 126 -7.30 0.01 -6.65
N LEU A 127 -6.27 0.41 -5.92
CA LEU A 127 -6.34 0.82 -4.51
C LEU A 127 -7.36 1.94 -4.28
N GLY A 128 -7.40 2.94 -5.17
CA GLY A 128 -8.34 4.06 -5.06
C GLY A 128 -9.81 3.63 -4.99
N ARG A 129 -10.20 2.52 -5.64
CA ARG A 129 -11.57 1.98 -5.58
C ARG A 129 -11.89 1.39 -4.22
N VAL A 130 -10.94 0.68 -3.62
CA VAL A 130 -11.10 0.10 -2.28
C VAL A 130 -11.18 1.19 -1.21
N ILE A 131 -10.34 2.22 -1.31
CA ILE A 131 -10.42 3.37 -0.40
C ILE A 131 -11.76 4.13 -0.56
N MET A 132 -12.24 4.30 -1.79
CA MET A 132 -13.56 4.88 -2.05
C MET A 132 -14.68 4.05 -1.40
N PHE A 133 -14.62 2.71 -1.53
CA PHE A 133 -15.58 1.81 -0.88
C PHE A 133 -15.56 1.96 0.65
N LEU A 134 -14.37 1.91 1.28
CA LEU A 134 -14.23 2.09 2.74
C LEU A 134 -14.74 3.45 3.21
N SER A 135 -14.56 4.51 2.41
CA SER A 135 -15.03 5.87 2.74
C SER A 135 -16.57 5.98 2.85
N LYS A 136 -17.29 5.04 2.23
CA LYS A 136 -18.75 4.98 2.14
C LYS A 136 -19.38 3.83 2.93
N SER A 137 -18.60 2.88 3.43
CA SER A 137 -19.11 1.70 4.12
C SER A 137 -19.62 2.03 5.53
N ASP A 138 -20.84 1.57 5.84
CA ASP A 138 -21.43 1.70 7.18
C ASP A 138 -20.78 0.77 8.21
N GLU A 139 -20.18 -0.35 7.76
CA GLU A 139 -19.41 -1.30 8.57
C GLU A 139 -18.00 -0.79 8.95
N GLU A 140 -17.60 0.35 8.39
CA GLU A 140 -16.36 1.03 8.76
C GLU A 140 -16.55 1.93 9.98
N THR A 141 -15.48 2.16 10.74
CA THR A 141 -15.51 3.12 11.84
C THR A 141 -15.53 4.55 11.33
N ARG A 142 -16.08 5.47 12.15
CA ARG A 142 -16.10 6.90 11.81
C ARG A 142 -14.70 7.47 11.54
N LEU A 143 -13.70 7.04 12.32
CA LEU A 143 -12.31 7.51 12.18
C LEU A 143 -11.69 7.04 10.86
N ASN A 144 -11.81 5.74 10.54
CA ASN A 144 -11.30 5.20 9.29
C ASN A 144 -12.03 5.76 8.07
N ARG A 145 -13.36 5.93 8.13
CA ARG A 145 -14.12 6.61 7.06
C ARG A 145 -13.59 8.01 6.80
N LYS A 146 -13.27 8.77 7.85
CA LYS A 146 -12.71 10.11 7.72
C LYS A 146 -11.37 10.08 6.98
N LEU A 147 -10.44 9.21 7.41
CA LEU A 147 -9.13 9.04 6.76
C LEU A 147 -9.28 8.58 5.29
N ALA A 148 -10.19 7.64 5.02
CA ALA A 148 -10.45 7.18 3.66
C ALA A 148 -11.01 8.30 2.76
N LYS A 149 -11.91 9.16 3.28
CA LYS A 149 -12.40 10.35 2.56
C LYS A 149 -11.27 11.33 2.25
N GLU A 150 -10.41 11.61 3.24
CA GLU A 150 -9.24 12.49 3.05
C GLU A 150 -8.30 11.94 1.96
N LEU A 151 -8.06 10.62 1.93
CA LEU A 151 -7.29 9.96 0.86
C LEU A 151 -7.97 10.08 -0.51
N VAL A 152 -9.28 9.86 -0.60
CA VAL A 152 -10.05 10.04 -1.84
C VAL A 152 -9.91 11.46 -2.36
N ASP A 153 -10.08 12.46 -1.50
CA ASP A 153 -9.97 13.88 -1.87
C ASP A 153 -8.53 14.22 -2.30
N LYS A 154 -7.53 13.74 -1.56
CA LYS A 154 -6.10 13.93 -1.86
C LYS A 154 -5.74 13.34 -3.23
N TRP A 155 -6.24 12.15 -3.55
CA TRP A 155 -5.88 11.45 -4.78
C TRP A 155 -6.70 11.85 -6.00
N SER A 156 -7.94 12.30 -5.81
CA SER A 156 -8.80 12.74 -6.90
C SER A 156 -8.41 14.12 -7.45
N ARG A 157 -7.96 15.04 -6.59
CA ARG A 157 -7.62 16.43 -6.98
C ARG A 157 -6.65 16.51 -8.17
N PRO A 158 -5.47 15.85 -8.19
CA PRO A 158 -4.54 15.93 -9.33
C PRO A 158 -5.07 15.25 -10.59
N ILE A 159 -6.00 14.31 -10.46
CA ILE A 159 -6.59 13.58 -11.59
C ILE A 159 -7.63 14.47 -12.29
N PHE A 160 -8.49 15.16 -11.53
CA PHE A 160 -9.55 15.98 -12.09
C PHE A 160 -9.11 17.41 -12.44
N ASN A 161 -8.20 18.02 -11.67
CA ASN A 161 -7.71 19.38 -11.97
C ASN A 161 -6.90 19.45 -13.28
N ASN A 162 -6.18 18.38 -13.62
CA ASN A 162 -5.47 18.28 -14.91
C ASN A 162 -6.40 18.03 -16.11
N SER A 163 -7.67 17.66 -15.88
CA SER A 163 -8.65 17.49 -16.97
C SER A 163 -9.24 18.84 -17.43
N ILE A 164 -9.10 19.91 -16.64
CA ILE A 164 -9.65 21.25 -16.92
C ILE A 164 -8.58 22.17 -17.56
N LEU A 165 -7.29 21.84 -17.40
CA LEU A 165 -6.18 22.56 -18.04
C LEU A 165 -5.84 21.94 -19.41
N PHE A 166 -6.15 22.68 -20.47
CA PHE A 166 -5.85 22.41 -21.88
C PHE A 166 -4.35 22.20 -22.24
N GLU A 167 -3.44 22.03 -21.28
CA GLU A 167 -2.01 21.73 -21.49
C GLU A 167 -1.68 20.23 -21.63
N ASP A 168 -2.68 19.35 -21.41
CA ASP A 168 -2.50 17.90 -21.31
C ASP A 168 -2.12 17.22 -22.66
N ILE A 169 -2.20 17.94 -23.78
CA ILE A 169 -1.80 17.43 -25.11
C ILE A 169 -0.26 17.29 -25.24
N ARG A 170 0.54 18.08 -24.49
CA ARG A 170 2.01 17.96 -24.51
C ARG A 170 2.54 16.90 -23.54
N LYS A 171 1.94 16.75 -22.35
CA LYS A 171 2.39 15.76 -21.34
C LYS A 171 1.97 14.32 -21.67
N LYS A 172 0.83 14.11 -22.35
CA LYS A 172 0.42 12.79 -22.87
C LYS A 172 1.44 12.15 -23.82
N LYS A 173 2.25 12.94 -24.54
CA LYS A 173 3.32 12.41 -25.41
C LYS A 173 4.50 11.80 -24.64
N LYS A 174 4.69 12.16 -23.37
CA LYS A 174 5.76 11.64 -22.51
C LYS A 174 5.34 10.38 -21.75
N CYS A 175 4.04 10.21 -21.49
CA CYS A 175 3.46 9.03 -20.83
C CYS A 175 3.08 7.91 -21.83
N ARG A 176 3.25 8.14 -23.15
CA ARG A 176 2.98 7.18 -24.24
C ARG A 176 4.25 6.78 -25.02
N ARG A 177 5.44 7.13 -24.54
CA ARG A 177 6.72 6.68 -25.09
C ARG A 177 7.38 5.70 -24.15
#